data_AF-A0A453NMZ2-F1
#
_entry.id   AF-A0A453NMZ2-F1
#
_cell.length_a   1.000
_cell.length_b   1.000
_cell.length_c   1.000
_cell.angle_alpha   90.00
_cell.angle_beta   90.00
_cell.angle_gamma   90.00
#
_symmetry.space_group_name_H-M   'P 1'
#
loop_
_entity.id
_entity.type
_entity.pdbx_description
1 polymer ?
#
loop_
_entity_poly.entity_id
_entity_poly.type
_entity_poly.pdbx_seq_one_letter_code
_entity_poly.pdbx_strand_id
1 'polypeptide(L)'
;IDQSIQNYINITSDPATFIQGAVPQIIANTKEEYFNKILDLLRNSADLCYGKIKDIRGITCPHKPEGSMFVMAKLDLSFLDGFSDDIDFCCRLAKEESVIVLPGTALGMKDWVRITFAIDLPSLEDGLERLKSFCERHAKVKA
;
A
#
# COMPACT_ATOMS: atom_id res chain seq x y z
N ILE A 1 -7.97 36.70 -9.28
CA ILE A 1 -7.16 35.74 -8.49
C ILE A 1 -6.72 36.49 -7.23
N ASP A 2 -7.08 36.01 -6.05
CA ASP A 2 -6.79 36.67 -4.77
C ASP A 2 -5.29 36.94 -4.59
N GLN A 3 -4.93 38.08 -3.95
CA GLN A 3 -3.54 38.43 -3.64
C GLN A 3 -2.83 37.31 -2.87
N SER A 4 -3.57 36.60 -2.02
CA SER A 4 -3.09 35.44 -1.28
C SER A 4 -2.63 34.30 -2.19
N ILE A 5 -3.36 34.01 -3.28
CA ILE A 5 -3.01 32.95 -4.23
C ILE A 5 -1.72 33.31 -4.99
N GLN A 6 -1.57 34.56 -5.39
CA GLN A 6 -0.34 35.04 -6.05
C GLN A 6 0.87 34.93 -5.12
N ASN A 7 0.71 35.30 -3.85
CA ASN A 7 1.77 35.16 -2.86
C ASN A 7 2.14 33.68 -2.64
N TYR A 8 1.16 32.76 -2.65
CA TYR A 8 1.43 31.32 -2.54
C TYR A 8 2.20 30.76 -3.73
N ILE A 9 1.86 31.15 -4.96
CA ILE A 9 2.59 30.72 -6.16
C ILE A 9 4.07 31.14 -6.07
N ASN A 10 4.33 32.37 -5.61
CA ASN A 10 5.68 32.93 -5.54
C ASN A 10 6.60 32.31 -4.48
N ILE A 11 6.05 31.53 -3.53
CA ILE A 11 6.85 30.84 -2.49
C ILE A 11 7.04 29.35 -2.77
N THR A 12 6.40 28.82 -3.82
CA THR A 12 6.54 27.41 -4.23
C THR A 12 7.34 27.33 -5.52
N SER A 13 8.21 26.32 -5.64
CA SER A 13 8.88 26.05 -6.90
C SER A 13 7.87 25.58 -7.95
N ASP A 14 7.92 26.17 -9.14
CA ASP A 14 7.11 25.72 -10.27
C ASP A 14 7.45 24.27 -10.66
N PRO A 15 6.47 23.50 -11.21
CA PRO A 15 6.75 22.20 -11.82
C PRO A 15 7.80 22.33 -12.92
N ALA A 16 8.59 21.28 -13.13
CA ALA A 16 9.64 21.29 -14.15
C ALA A 16 9.10 21.67 -15.54
N THR A 17 9.70 22.68 -16.17
CA THR A 17 9.18 23.30 -17.40
C THR A 17 9.04 22.32 -18.56
N PHE A 18 9.94 21.34 -18.68
CA PHE A 18 9.84 20.29 -19.71
C PHE A 18 8.66 19.33 -19.47
N ILE A 19 8.26 19.08 -18.21
CA ILE A 19 7.04 18.33 -17.89
C ILE A 19 5.82 19.14 -18.29
N GLN A 20 5.80 20.44 -17.97
CA GLN A 20 4.70 21.33 -18.38
C GLN A 20 4.53 21.35 -19.92
N GLY A 21 5.62 21.36 -20.67
CA GLY A 21 5.59 21.26 -22.14
C GLY A 21 5.13 19.90 -22.66
N ALA A 22 5.40 18.82 -21.93
CA ALA A 22 5.04 17.45 -22.33
C ALA A 22 3.59 17.06 -21.96
N VAL A 23 3.05 17.53 -20.84
CA VAL A 23 1.72 17.12 -20.31
C VAL A 23 0.59 17.25 -21.33
N PRO A 24 0.46 18.34 -22.12
CA PRO A 24 -0.60 18.43 -23.12
C PRO A 24 -0.53 17.30 -24.15
N GLN A 25 0.68 16.93 -24.59
CA GLN A 25 0.89 15.84 -25.54
C GLN A 25 0.68 14.48 -24.89
N ILE A 26 1.04 14.30 -23.61
CA ILE A 26 0.75 13.08 -22.85
C ILE A 26 -0.77 12.88 -22.78
N ILE A 27 -1.51 13.89 -22.33
CA ILE A 27 -2.97 13.81 -22.20
C ILE A 27 -3.64 13.55 -23.55
N ALA A 28 -3.20 14.23 -24.62
CA ALA A 28 -3.82 14.10 -25.94
C ALA A 28 -3.50 12.78 -26.65
N ASN A 29 -2.31 12.20 -26.43
CA ASN A 29 -1.80 11.10 -27.25
C ASN A 29 -1.64 9.75 -26.52
N THR A 30 -1.81 9.67 -25.20
CA THR A 30 -1.81 8.38 -24.51
C THR A 30 -3.04 7.57 -24.91
N LYS A 31 -2.80 6.42 -25.55
CA LYS A 31 -3.86 5.54 -26.05
C LYS A 31 -4.63 4.86 -24.91
N GLU A 32 -5.91 4.61 -25.13
CA GLU A 32 -6.78 3.90 -24.19
C GLU A 32 -6.24 2.52 -23.77
N GLU A 33 -5.61 1.81 -24.71
CA GLU A 33 -4.96 0.51 -24.49
C GLU A 33 -3.94 0.52 -23.34
N TYR A 34 -3.23 1.64 -23.16
CA TYR A 34 -2.28 1.80 -22.07
C TYR A 34 -3.00 1.75 -20.72
N PHE A 35 -4.10 2.49 -20.59
CA PHE A 35 -4.89 2.53 -19.36
C PHE A 35 -5.54 1.19 -19.07
N ASN A 36 -6.16 0.54 -20.07
CA ASN A 36 -6.78 -0.77 -19.92
C ASN A 36 -5.78 -1.82 -19.45
N LYS A 37 -4.57 -1.83 -20.02
CA LYS A 37 -3.49 -2.73 -19.58
C LYS A 37 -3.08 -2.51 -18.12
N ILE A 38 -2.96 -1.25 -17.69
CA ILE A 38 -2.61 -0.93 -16.30
C ILE A 38 -3.76 -1.32 -15.36
N LEU A 39 -5.01 -1.06 -15.73
CA LEU A 39 -6.19 -1.44 -14.94
C LEU A 39 -6.29 -2.96 -14.77
N ASP A 40 -6.03 -3.73 -15.82
CA ASP A 40 -6.05 -5.19 -15.75
C ASP A 40 -4.91 -5.72 -14.85
N LEU A 41 -3.72 -5.14 -14.95
CA LEU A 41 -2.60 -5.48 -14.06
C LEU A 41 -2.95 -5.19 -12.60
N LEU A 42 -3.45 -3.99 -12.30
CA LEU A 42 -3.82 -3.60 -10.94
C LEU A 42 -4.97 -4.44 -10.39
N ARG A 43 -5.95 -4.79 -11.22
CA ARG A 43 -7.05 -5.69 -10.84
C ARG A 43 -6.52 -7.07 -10.46
N ASN A 44 -5.66 -7.66 -11.28
CA ASN A 44 -5.07 -8.96 -10.99
C ASN A 44 -4.22 -8.94 -9.71
N SER A 45 -3.39 -7.91 -9.51
CA SER A 45 -2.60 -7.75 -8.28
C SER A 45 -3.46 -7.52 -7.05
N ALA A 46 -4.54 -6.75 -7.17
CA ALA A 46 -5.52 -6.53 -6.11
C ALA A 46 -6.23 -7.84 -5.70
N ASP A 47 -6.65 -8.64 -6.69
CA ASP A 47 -7.32 -9.92 -6.48
C ASP A 47 -6.41 -10.91 -5.76
N LEU A 48 -5.15 -11.02 -6.20
CA LEU A 48 -4.13 -11.83 -5.55
C LEU A 48 -3.88 -11.36 -4.10
N CYS A 49 -3.64 -10.07 -3.91
CA CYS A 49 -3.34 -9.49 -2.60
C CYS A 49 -4.50 -9.72 -1.62
N TYR A 50 -5.73 -9.39 -2.04
CA TYR A 50 -6.92 -9.58 -1.22
C TYR A 50 -7.19 -11.05 -0.92
N GLY A 51 -6.97 -11.94 -1.89
CA GLY A 51 -7.09 -13.39 -1.72
C GLY A 51 -6.14 -13.91 -0.66
N LYS A 52 -4.82 -13.65 -0.81
CA LYS A 52 -3.78 -14.12 0.09
C LYS A 52 -3.91 -13.56 1.51
N ILE A 53 -4.33 -12.30 1.67
CA ILE A 53 -4.52 -11.69 3.00
C ILE A 53 -5.56 -12.44 3.84
N LYS A 54 -6.59 -13.05 3.21
CA LYS A 54 -7.60 -13.82 3.95
C LYS A 54 -7.01 -15.03 4.68
N ASP A 55 -5.90 -15.55 4.19
CA ASP A 55 -5.22 -16.71 4.77
C ASP A 55 -4.25 -16.31 5.90
N ILE A 56 -4.02 -15.00 6.10
CA ILE A 56 -3.11 -14.48 7.12
C ILE A 56 -3.88 -14.21 8.40
N ARG A 57 -3.69 -15.08 9.40
CA ARG A 57 -4.25 -14.87 10.74
C ARG A 57 -3.77 -13.56 11.36
N GLY A 58 -4.67 -12.87 12.06
CA GLY A 58 -4.35 -11.59 12.70
C GLY A 58 -4.35 -10.39 11.73
N ILE A 59 -4.59 -10.61 10.44
CA ILE A 59 -4.78 -9.55 9.46
C ILE A 59 -6.14 -9.73 8.80
N THR A 60 -6.88 -8.64 8.59
CA THR A 60 -8.17 -8.69 7.91
C THR A 60 -8.29 -7.51 6.98
N CYS A 61 -8.49 -7.78 5.69
CA CYS A 61 -8.88 -6.76 4.73
C CYS A 61 -10.42 -6.74 4.63
N PRO A 62 -11.11 -5.73 5.18
CA PRO A 62 -12.57 -5.74 5.23
C PRO A 62 -13.22 -5.55 3.85
N HIS A 63 -12.54 -4.85 2.95
CA HIS A 63 -13.03 -4.55 1.61
C HIS A 63 -11.94 -4.77 0.58
N LYS A 64 -12.27 -5.48 -0.49
CA LYS A 64 -11.42 -5.58 -1.68
C LYS A 64 -11.27 -4.16 -2.28
N PRO A 65 -10.06 -3.75 -2.69
CA PRO A 65 -9.87 -2.44 -3.29
C PRO A 65 -10.53 -2.39 -4.69
N GLU A 66 -11.29 -1.34 -4.95
CA GLU A 66 -11.95 -1.11 -6.26
C GLU A 66 -11.19 -0.08 -7.13
N GLY A 67 -10.13 0.51 -6.58
CA GLY A 67 -9.27 1.48 -7.24
C GLY A 67 -7.99 1.74 -6.44
N SER A 68 -7.17 2.68 -6.91
CA SER A 68 -5.83 2.94 -6.37
C SER A 68 -4.89 1.72 -6.53
N MET A 69 -3.86 1.64 -5.69
CA MET A 69 -2.72 0.73 -5.80
C MET A 69 -2.37 0.03 -4.47
N PHE A 70 -3.26 0.09 -3.48
CA PHE A 70 -3.02 -0.45 -2.15
C PHE A 70 -4.29 -0.98 -1.47
N VAL A 71 -4.10 -1.85 -0.48
CA VAL A 71 -5.13 -2.28 0.47
C VAL A 71 -4.85 -1.72 1.85
N MET A 72 -5.93 -1.40 2.57
CA MET A 72 -5.89 -1.19 4.01
C MET A 72 -6.34 -2.47 4.68
N ALA A 73 -5.47 -3.05 5.51
CA ALA A 73 -5.77 -4.25 6.28
C ALA A 73 -5.71 -3.92 7.77
N LYS A 74 -6.74 -4.35 8.50
CA LYS A 74 -6.80 -4.23 9.95
C LYS A 74 -5.88 -5.28 10.57
N LEU A 75 -5.06 -4.85 11.52
CA LEU A 75 -4.17 -5.70 12.28
C LEU A 75 -4.83 -6.00 13.62
N ASP A 76 -5.05 -7.28 13.90
CA ASP A 76 -5.54 -7.74 15.18
C ASP A 76 -4.37 -8.31 16.00
N LEU A 77 -3.75 -7.42 16.78
CA LEU A 77 -2.64 -7.74 17.66
C LEU A 77 -3.00 -8.73 18.76
N SER A 78 -4.30 -9.00 19.02
CA SER A 78 -4.68 -10.01 20.00
C SER A 78 -4.18 -11.41 19.60
N PHE A 79 -4.04 -11.67 18.29
CA PHE A 79 -3.53 -12.93 17.74
C PHE A 79 -2.01 -13.08 17.83
N LEU A 80 -1.28 -11.98 18.03
CA LEU A 80 0.17 -11.94 17.97
C LEU A 80 0.77 -11.74 19.36
N ASP A 81 1.91 -12.36 19.63
CA ASP A 81 2.61 -12.25 20.92
C ASP A 81 3.71 -11.19 20.89
N GLY A 82 3.78 -10.39 21.96
CA GLY A 82 4.85 -9.41 22.14
C GLY A 82 4.86 -8.22 21.18
N PHE A 83 3.74 -7.83 20.58
CA PHE A 83 3.62 -6.60 19.79
C PHE A 83 2.83 -5.52 20.53
N SER A 84 3.34 -4.29 20.50
CA SER A 84 2.68 -3.14 21.14
C SER A 84 1.65 -2.44 20.27
N ASP A 85 1.97 -2.23 18.99
CA ASP A 85 1.17 -1.49 18.01
C ASP A 85 1.54 -1.87 16.57
N ASP A 86 0.89 -1.24 15.59
CA ASP A 86 1.17 -1.42 14.17
C ASP A 86 2.57 -0.95 13.75
N ILE A 87 3.16 0.04 14.44
CA ILE A 87 4.52 0.52 14.16
C ILE A 87 5.54 -0.56 14.52
N ASP A 88 5.46 -1.13 15.72
CA ASP A 88 6.33 -2.23 16.16
C ASP A 88 6.19 -3.45 15.24
N PHE A 89 4.95 -3.82 14.88
CA PHE A 89 4.69 -4.88 13.90
C PHE A 89 5.42 -4.64 12.58
N CYS A 90 5.23 -3.46 11.96
CA CYS A 90 5.88 -3.12 10.70
C CYS A 90 7.41 -3.09 10.80
N CYS A 91 7.96 -2.56 11.90
CA CYS A 91 9.40 -2.52 12.12
C CYS A 91 10.01 -3.92 12.27
N ARG A 92 9.35 -4.83 13.00
CA ARG A 92 9.83 -6.20 13.18
C ARG A 92 9.69 -7.02 11.90
N LEU A 93 8.58 -6.88 11.18
CA LEU A 93 8.41 -7.50 9.85
C LEU A 93 9.54 -7.10 8.90
N ALA A 94 9.88 -5.81 8.86
CA ALA A 94 10.97 -5.32 8.01
C ALA A 94 12.33 -5.90 8.43
N LYS A 95 12.61 -6.04 9.73
CA LYS A 95 13.88 -6.58 10.25
C LYS A 95 14.01 -8.09 10.04
N GLU A 96 12.93 -8.84 10.25
CA GLU A 96 12.95 -10.30 10.23
C GLU A 96 12.77 -10.87 8.82
N GLU A 97 11.87 -10.29 8.02
CA GLU A 97 11.46 -10.84 6.72
C GLU A 97 11.93 -10.01 5.52
N SER A 98 12.52 -8.83 5.77
CA SER A 98 12.82 -7.83 4.72
C SER A 98 11.58 -7.38 3.93
N VAL A 99 10.41 -7.40 4.58
CA VAL A 99 9.13 -6.94 4.00
C VAL A 99 8.73 -5.61 4.64
N ILE A 100 8.56 -4.58 3.83
CA ILE A 100 8.18 -3.24 4.30
C ILE A 100 6.72 -2.98 3.93
N VAL A 101 5.90 -2.75 4.95
CA VAL A 101 4.52 -2.24 4.81
C VAL A 101 4.38 -0.96 5.62
N LEU A 102 3.41 -0.11 5.26
CA LEU A 102 3.24 1.16 5.96
C LEU A 102 2.31 0.98 7.17
N PRO A 103 2.72 1.38 8.39
CA PRO A 103 1.83 1.39 9.55
C PRO A 103 0.70 2.42 9.35
N GLY A 104 -0.51 2.02 9.72
CA GLY A 104 -1.71 2.84 9.61
C GLY A 104 -1.69 4.05 10.53
N THR A 105 -0.94 4.01 11.64
CA THR A 105 -0.73 5.15 12.53
C THR A 105 -0.13 6.36 11.80
N ALA A 106 0.72 6.15 10.79
CA ALA A 106 1.23 7.23 9.93
C ALA A 106 0.14 7.90 9.07
N LEU A 107 -1.03 7.26 8.93
CA LEU A 107 -2.22 7.73 8.24
C LEU A 107 -3.36 8.08 9.20
N GLY A 108 -3.12 8.09 10.51
CA GLY A 108 -4.15 8.33 11.54
C GLY A 108 -5.08 7.14 11.81
N MET A 109 -4.72 5.92 11.40
CA MET A 109 -5.49 4.69 11.58
C MET A 109 -4.72 3.67 12.42
N LYS A 110 -4.86 3.73 13.75
CA LYS A 110 -4.18 2.82 14.68
C LYS A 110 -4.56 1.35 14.44
N ASP A 111 -3.58 0.45 14.51
CA ASP A 111 -3.77 -1.00 14.35
C ASP A 111 -4.24 -1.38 12.93
N TRP A 112 -3.76 -0.64 11.93
CA TRP A 112 -3.92 -0.96 10.50
C TRP A 112 -2.56 -1.00 9.82
N VAL A 113 -2.51 -1.65 8.66
CA VAL A 113 -1.36 -1.62 7.75
C VAL A 113 -1.82 -1.33 6.33
N ARG A 114 -1.03 -0.56 5.59
CA ARG A 114 -1.23 -0.32 4.16
C ARG A 114 -0.24 -1.15 3.36
N ILE A 115 -0.75 -2.04 2.53
CA ILE A 115 0.03 -2.94 1.67
C ILE A 115 -0.16 -2.49 0.22
N THR A 116 0.93 -2.18 -0.48
CA THR A 116 0.89 -1.85 -1.90
C THR A 116 0.87 -3.12 -2.75
N PHE A 117 0.10 -3.11 -3.83
CA PHE A 117 0.11 -4.17 -4.84
C PHE A 117 0.56 -3.66 -6.21
N ALA A 118 1.00 -2.40 -6.31
CA ALA A 118 1.63 -1.84 -7.50
C ALA A 118 3.13 -2.19 -7.59
N ILE A 119 3.41 -3.49 -7.52
CA ILE A 119 4.71 -4.12 -7.74
C ILE A 119 4.52 -5.33 -8.68
N ASP A 120 5.59 -5.98 -9.10
CA ASP A 120 5.46 -7.20 -9.89
C ASP A 120 4.82 -8.34 -9.07
N LEU A 121 4.06 -9.21 -9.75
CA LEU A 121 3.30 -10.29 -9.11
C LEU A 121 4.19 -11.26 -8.30
N PRO A 122 5.36 -11.71 -8.80
CA PRO A 122 6.26 -12.55 -8.01
C PRO A 122 6.69 -11.91 -6.69
N SER A 123 7.10 -10.64 -6.71
CA SER A 123 7.48 -9.92 -5.48
C SER A 123 6.31 -9.75 -4.52
N LEU A 124 5.10 -9.51 -5.05
CA LEU A 124 3.89 -9.41 -4.23
C LEU A 124 3.55 -10.74 -3.54
N GLU A 125 3.64 -11.85 -4.28
CA GLU A 125 3.35 -13.17 -3.74
C GLU A 125 4.37 -13.59 -2.67
N ASP A 126 5.67 -13.41 -2.93
CA ASP A 126 6.74 -13.67 -1.97
C ASP A 126 6.59 -12.82 -0.69
N GLY A 127 6.34 -11.52 -0.84
CA GLY A 127 6.13 -10.62 0.30
C GLY A 127 4.93 -11.00 1.16
N LEU A 128 3.82 -11.44 0.55
CA LEU A 128 2.63 -11.89 1.28
C LEU A 128 2.85 -13.25 1.97
N GLU A 129 3.60 -14.16 1.36
CA GLU A 129 3.94 -15.45 1.97
C GLU A 129 4.86 -15.29 3.18
N ARG A 130 5.84 -14.38 3.09
CA ARG A 130 6.70 -14.02 4.23
C ARG A 130 5.91 -13.33 5.35
N LEU A 131 4.99 -12.43 4.99
CA LEU A 131 4.07 -11.80 5.96
C LEU A 131 3.22 -12.87 6.68
N LYS A 132 2.70 -13.85 5.94
CA LYS A 132 1.96 -14.97 6.51
C LYS A 132 2.83 -15.77 7.49
N SER A 133 4.02 -16.18 7.05
CA SER A 133 4.98 -16.93 7.86
C SER A 133 5.38 -16.20 9.14
N PHE A 134 5.55 -14.87 9.05
CA PHE A 134 5.82 -14.00 10.20
C PHE A 134 4.67 -14.00 11.21
N CYS A 135 3.42 -13.82 10.74
CA CYS A 135 2.25 -13.85 11.60
C CYS A 135 2.04 -15.22 12.26
N GLU A 136 2.31 -16.31 11.56
CA GLU A 136 2.24 -17.68 12.11
C GLU A 136 3.30 -17.92 13.18
N ARG A 137 4.54 -17.48 12.93
CA ARG A 137 5.66 -17.64 13.87
C ARG A 137 5.45 -16.87 15.17
N HIS A 138 4.82 -15.69 15.10
CA HIS A 138 4.52 -14.88 16.28
C HIS A 138 3.09 -15.03 16.78
N ALA A 139 2.36 -16.04 16.33
CA ALA A 139 1.01 -16.29 16.81
C ALA A 139 1.03 -16.70 18.29
N LYS A 140 0.09 -16.17 19.09
CA LYS A 140 -0.10 -16.65 20.45
C LYS A 140 -0.49 -18.13 20.45
N VAL A 141 0.20 -18.92 21.28
CA VAL A 141 -0.17 -20.31 21.55
C VAL A 141 -1.52 -20.27 22.27
N LYS A 142 -2.55 -20.92 21.71
CA LYS A 142 -3.79 -21.14 22.46
C LYS A 142 -3.45 -22.08 23.62
N ALA A 143 -3.61 -21.58 24.85
CA ALA A 143 -3.64 -22.41 26.05
C ALA A 143 -4.85 -23.35 26.03
#